data_AF-A7RS27-F1
#
_entry.id   AF-A7RS27-F1
#
_cell.length_a   1.000
_cell.length_b   1.000
_cell.length_c   1.000
_cell.angle_alpha   90.00
_cell.angle_beta   90.00
_cell.angle_gamma   90.00
#
_symmetry.space_group_name_H-M   'P 1'
#
loop_
_entity.id
_entity.type
_entity.pdbx_description
1 polymer ?
#
loop_
_entity_poly.entity_id
_entity_poly.type
_entity_poly.pdbx_seq_one_letter_code
_entity_poly.pdbx_strand_id
1 'polypeptide(L)'
;MPSYDVNFVRDRIMNELSGAGSCGGYRSMWHSLRLQGIQVPRKIVEDMTRELDPEGCENRRTRRLLRRRYRFSGPNQIWHVYGYVKLKPYGFPIHGCIDGRSRRIMWLNVTKSSNNPDVIAKFYLDCVMDFNGCPEKLRTDCGTENRVMAAMQCTLRDDIQAYKYGTSPANQRIEGWWAFYRRNRSSWWMDFF
;
A
#
# COMPACT_ATOMS: atom_id res chain seq x y z
N MET A 1 31.09 -12.71 -18.94
CA MET A 1 29.71 -13.01 -19.41
C MET A 1 28.73 -12.56 -18.33
N PRO A 2 27.58 -11.96 -18.66
CA PRO A 2 26.57 -11.71 -17.64
C PRO A 2 26.11 -13.04 -17.01
N SER A 3 25.93 -13.08 -15.70
CA SER A 3 25.53 -14.29 -14.95
C SER A 3 24.05 -14.66 -15.12
N TYR A 4 23.38 -14.10 -16.13
CA TYR A 4 21.94 -14.19 -16.34
C TYR A 4 21.64 -14.25 -17.84
N ASP A 5 20.66 -15.06 -18.22
CA ASP A 5 20.20 -15.18 -19.60
C ASP A 5 19.30 -13.99 -19.96
N VAL A 6 19.71 -13.24 -20.98
CA VAL A 6 19.04 -12.02 -21.46
C VAL A 6 17.65 -12.33 -22.02
N ASN A 7 17.48 -13.45 -22.73
CA ASN A 7 16.19 -13.83 -23.32
C ASN A 7 15.20 -14.22 -22.22
N PHE A 8 15.64 -15.04 -21.27
CA PHE A 8 14.86 -15.38 -20.09
C PHE A 8 14.39 -14.15 -19.31
N VAL A 9 15.27 -13.16 -19.12
CA VAL A 9 14.90 -11.91 -18.44
C VAL A 9 13.87 -11.11 -19.24
N ARG A 10 14.02 -11.06 -20.57
CA ARG A 10 13.08 -10.37 -21.46
C ARG A 10 11.69 -11.00 -21.39
N ASP A 11 11.60 -12.33 -21.45
CA ASP A 11 10.33 -13.07 -21.34
C ASP A 11 9.66 -12.83 -19.98
N ARG A 12 10.45 -12.79 -18.89
CA ARG A 12 9.95 -12.47 -17.55
C ARG A 12 9.41 -11.05 -17.46
N ILE A 13 10.09 -10.08 -18.08
CA ILE A 13 9.60 -8.69 -18.14
C ILE A 13 8.29 -8.63 -18.94
N MET A 14 8.19 -9.30 -20.09
CA MET A 14 6.95 -9.34 -20.88
C MET A 14 5.79 -9.94 -20.09
N ASN A 15 6.02 -11.04 -19.38
CA ASN A 15 5.01 -11.66 -18.52
C ASN A 15 4.52 -10.70 -17.43
N GLU A 16 5.41 -9.96 -16.77
CA GLU A 16 5.01 -8.94 -15.78
C GLU A 16 4.25 -7.77 -16.42
N LEU A 17 4.65 -7.36 -17.63
CA LEU A 17 3.96 -6.32 -18.39
C LEU A 17 2.56 -6.75 -18.86
N SER A 18 2.32 -8.04 -19.11
CA SER A 18 0.96 -8.52 -19.45
C SER A 18 -0.03 -8.44 -18.29
N GLY A 19 0.45 -8.28 -17.06
CA GLY A 19 -0.39 -8.18 -15.86
C GLY A 19 -0.34 -6.81 -15.20
N ALA A 20 -0.65 -6.78 -13.90
CA ALA A 20 -0.59 -5.59 -13.07
C ALA A 20 0.82 -4.97 -12.97
N GLY A 21 1.88 -5.64 -13.45
CA GLY A 21 3.23 -5.10 -13.52
C GLY A 21 3.40 -3.98 -14.55
N SER A 22 2.56 -3.90 -15.58
CA SER A 22 2.50 -2.80 -16.57
C SER A 22 2.40 -1.40 -15.95
N CYS A 23 1.64 -1.30 -14.86
CA CYS A 23 1.43 -0.05 -14.13
C CYS A 23 2.72 0.45 -13.44
N GLY A 24 3.64 -0.47 -13.10
CA GLY A 24 4.92 -0.15 -12.47
C GLY A 24 5.94 0.41 -13.46
N GLY A 25 6.95 1.12 -12.94
CA GLY A 25 8.13 1.49 -13.75
C GLY A 25 9.25 0.45 -13.62
N TYR A 26 10.36 0.67 -14.35
CA TYR A 26 11.51 -0.26 -14.35
C TYR A 26 12.06 -0.60 -12.95
N ARG A 27 11.92 0.29 -11.96
CA ARG A 27 12.35 0.01 -10.57
C ARG A 27 11.46 -1.03 -9.90
N SER A 28 10.15 -0.95 -10.13
CA SER A 28 9.19 -1.94 -9.65
C SER A 28 9.41 -3.26 -10.37
N MET A 29 9.63 -3.23 -11.69
CA MET A 29 9.97 -4.40 -12.51
C MET A 29 11.24 -5.09 -11.99
N TRP A 30 12.32 -4.33 -11.80
CA TRP A 30 13.57 -4.85 -11.25
C TRP A 30 13.40 -5.47 -9.87
N HIS A 31 12.57 -4.87 -9.01
CA HIS A 31 12.27 -5.42 -7.70
C HIS A 31 11.46 -6.72 -7.79
N SER A 32 10.45 -6.81 -8.67
CA SER A 32 9.71 -8.04 -8.95
C SER A 32 10.65 -9.18 -9.37
N LEU A 33 11.57 -8.91 -10.30
CA LEU A 33 12.56 -9.89 -10.75
C LEU A 33 13.44 -10.38 -9.59
N ARG A 34 13.90 -9.48 -8.71
CA ARG A 34 14.69 -9.88 -7.53
C ARG A 34 13.91 -10.75 -6.55
N LEU A 35 12.61 -10.49 -6.36
CA LEU A 35 11.75 -11.32 -5.51
C LEU A 35 11.55 -12.72 -6.10
N GLN A 36 11.64 -12.85 -7.43
CA GLN A 36 11.65 -14.13 -8.14
C GLN A 36 13.04 -14.81 -8.15
N GLY A 37 14.03 -14.26 -7.45
CA GLY A 37 15.41 -14.77 -7.41
C GLY A 37 16.29 -14.34 -8.59
N ILE A 38 15.78 -13.50 -9.49
CA ILE A 38 16.48 -13.07 -10.69
C ILE A 38 17.32 -11.82 -10.38
N GLN A 39 18.64 -11.98 -10.32
CA GLN A 39 19.58 -10.88 -10.06
C GLN A 39 20.12 -10.31 -11.37
N VAL A 40 19.57 -9.17 -11.79
CA VAL A 40 19.98 -8.45 -13.01
C VAL A 40 20.32 -7.01 -12.65
N PRO A 41 21.30 -6.36 -13.29
CA PRO A 41 21.60 -4.95 -13.06
C PRO A 41 20.40 -4.02 -13.34
N ARG A 42 20.26 -3.02 -12.46
CA ARG A 42 19.44 -1.78 -12.61
C ARG A 42 19.18 -1.40 -14.06
N LYS A 43 20.31 -1.10 -14.70
CA LYS A 43 20.37 -0.44 -16.00
C LYS A 43 19.81 -1.30 -17.13
N ILE A 44 20.04 -2.61 -17.07
CA ILE A 44 19.56 -3.55 -18.09
C ILE A 44 18.03 -3.65 -18.06
N VAL A 45 17.44 -3.78 -16.88
CA VAL A 45 15.97 -3.79 -16.74
C VAL A 45 15.37 -2.47 -17.20
N GLU A 46 16.03 -1.33 -16.91
CA GLU A 46 15.60 -0.02 -17.39
C GLU A 46 15.58 0.07 -18.92
N ASP A 47 16.65 -0.34 -19.58
CA ASP A 47 16.75 -0.23 -21.03
C ASP A 47 15.80 -1.23 -21.74
N MET A 48 15.66 -2.46 -21.22
CA MET A 48 14.66 -3.42 -21.71
C MET A 48 13.21 -2.93 -21.50
N THR A 49 12.89 -2.36 -20.34
CA THR A 49 11.54 -1.85 -20.08
C THR A 49 11.21 -0.66 -20.99
N ARG A 50 12.21 0.18 -21.31
CA ARG A 50 12.02 1.30 -22.25
C ARG A 50 11.74 0.81 -23.68
N GLU A 51 12.37 -0.28 -24.08
CA GLU A 51 12.16 -0.92 -25.38
C GLU A 51 10.78 -1.59 -25.47
N LEU A 52 10.38 -2.31 -24.42
CA LEU A 52 9.15 -3.11 -24.39
C LEU A 52 7.88 -2.30 -24.05
N ASP A 53 8.02 -1.20 -23.30
CA ASP A 53 6.92 -0.33 -22.87
C ASP A 53 7.32 1.16 -23.00
N PRO A 54 7.47 1.68 -24.23
CA PRO A 54 7.82 3.07 -24.47
C PRO A 54 6.70 4.03 -24.03
N GLU A 55 5.44 3.65 -24.25
CA GLU A 55 4.26 4.48 -23.91
C GLU A 55 4.10 4.63 -22.39
N GLY A 56 4.20 3.54 -21.62
CA GLY A 56 4.17 3.60 -20.16
C GLY A 56 5.35 4.38 -19.59
N CYS A 57 6.52 4.36 -20.25
CA CYS A 57 7.66 5.22 -19.89
C CYS A 57 7.34 6.71 -20.01
N GLU A 58 6.71 7.13 -21.10
CA GLU A 58 6.35 8.54 -21.31
C GLU A 58 5.24 8.99 -20.36
N ASN A 59 4.20 8.17 -20.17
CA ASN A 59 3.09 8.44 -19.26
C ASN A 59 3.56 8.69 -17.81
N ARG A 60 4.67 8.05 -17.38
CA ARG A 60 5.23 8.22 -16.02
C ARG A 60 6.10 9.47 -15.85
N ARG A 61 6.59 10.11 -16.93
CA ARG A 61 7.41 11.33 -16.84
C ARG A 61 6.65 12.56 -16.37
N THR A 62 5.34 12.59 -16.58
CA THR A 62 4.51 13.80 -16.47
C THR A 62 4.09 14.19 -15.05
N ARG A 63 4.35 13.38 -14.01
CA ARG A 63 3.77 13.61 -12.68
C ARG A 63 4.76 13.42 -11.53
N ARG A 64 5.19 14.53 -10.92
CA ARG A 64 5.95 14.53 -9.66
C ARG A 64 5.12 15.15 -8.54
N LEU A 65 4.60 14.32 -7.63
CA LEU A 65 3.95 14.80 -6.41
C LEU A 65 4.98 15.38 -5.45
N LEU A 66 4.69 16.56 -4.90
CA LEU A 66 5.48 17.15 -3.80
C LEU A 66 5.24 16.33 -2.52
N ARG A 67 6.32 15.75 -1.97
CA ARG A 67 6.26 15.09 -0.66
C ARG A 67 6.11 16.15 0.43
N ARG A 68 5.00 16.13 1.15
CA ARG A 68 4.86 16.87 2.40
C ARG A 68 5.73 16.25 3.49
N ARG A 69 6.44 17.08 4.25
CA ARG A 69 7.19 16.63 5.43
C ARG A 69 6.19 16.35 6.54
N TYR A 70 6.28 15.16 7.12
CA TYR A 70 5.41 14.73 8.20
C TYR A 70 6.33 14.07 9.24
N ARG A 71 6.39 14.64 10.44
CA ARG A 71 7.35 14.27 11.49
C ARG A 71 6.61 13.51 12.58
N PHE A 72 7.22 12.42 13.05
CA PHE A 72 6.74 11.57 14.13
C PHE A 72 7.92 11.27 15.04
N SER A 73 7.72 11.12 16.35
CA SER A 73 8.75 10.81 17.34
C SER A 73 9.35 9.43 17.13
N GLY A 74 8.54 8.41 16.81
CA GLY A 74 8.98 7.03 16.64
C GLY A 74 7.94 6.12 15.97
N PRO A 75 8.29 4.84 15.71
CA PRO A 75 7.35 3.80 15.34
C PRO A 75 6.24 3.66 16.39
N ASN A 76 5.05 3.22 15.98
CA ASN A 76 3.88 3.06 16.84
C ASN A 76 3.38 4.34 17.51
N GLN A 77 3.91 5.51 17.13
CA GLN A 77 3.37 6.78 17.63
C GLN A 77 1.95 7.01 17.09
N ILE A 78 1.77 6.89 15.76
CA ILE A 78 0.46 7.05 15.12
C ILE A 78 0.30 5.96 14.07
N TRP A 79 -0.75 5.15 14.20
CA TRP A 79 -1.23 4.26 13.14
C TRP A 79 -2.33 4.95 12.35
N HIS A 80 -2.26 4.88 11.02
CA HIS A 80 -3.25 5.41 10.11
C HIS A 80 -4.05 4.26 9.49
N VAL A 81 -5.36 4.26 9.69
CA VAL A 81 -6.29 3.23 9.19
C VAL A 81 -7.21 3.84 8.16
N TYR A 82 -7.43 3.13 7.05
CA TYR A 82 -8.37 3.55 6.01
C TYR A 82 -8.70 2.40 5.05
N GLY A 83 -9.92 2.39 4.52
CA GLY A 83 -10.37 1.44 3.51
C GLY A 83 -10.11 1.92 2.08
N TYR A 84 -9.81 0.98 1.19
CA TYR A 84 -9.68 1.15 -0.24
C TYR A 84 -10.87 0.55 -0.98
N VAL A 85 -11.83 1.42 -1.29
CA VAL A 85 -13.13 1.03 -1.86
C VAL A 85 -13.17 1.05 -3.39
N LYS A 86 -12.09 1.42 -4.08
CA LYS A 86 -12.07 1.48 -5.56
C LYS A 86 -12.28 0.12 -6.22
N LEU A 87 -11.98 -0.96 -5.50
CA LEU A 87 -12.19 -2.34 -5.94
C LEU A 87 -13.51 -2.95 -5.44
N LYS A 88 -14.34 -2.15 -4.75
CA LYS A 88 -15.65 -2.58 -4.26
C LYS A 88 -16.61 -3.01 -5.37
N PRO A 89 -16.67 -2.37 -6.55
CA PRO A 89 -17.51 -2.83 -7.66
C PRO A 89 -17.21 -4.27 -8.12
N TYR A 90 -15.97 -4.72 -7.89
CA TYR A 90 -15.51 -6.07 -8.26
C TYR A 90 -15.57 -7.06 -7.08
N GLY A 91 -16.07 -6.63 -5.92
CA GLY A 91 -16.34 -7.51 -4.77
C GLY A 91 -15.18 -7.70 -3.79
N PHE A 92 -14.06 -6.99 -3.93
CA PHE A 92 -12.90 -7.12 -3.04
C PHE A 92 -12.33 -5.76 -2.55
N PRO A 93 -13.11 -4.97 -1.79
CA PRO A 93 -12.55 -3.83 -1.08
C PRO A 93 -11.41 -4.27 -0.14
N ILE A 94 -10.41 -3.40 0.03
CA ILE A 94 -9.23 -3.72 0.85
C ILE A 94 -9.22 -2.78 2.04
N HIS A 95 -9.09 -3.32 3.26
CA HIS A 95 -8.89 -2.52 4.46
C HIS A 95 -7.42 -2.57 4.88
N GLY A 96 -6.85 -1.43 5.25
CA GLY A 96 -5.44 -1.35 5.58
C GLY A 96 -5.12 -0.47 6.77
N CYS A 97 -3.94 -0.71 7.33
CA CYS A 97 -3.31 0.18 8.30
C CYS A 97 -1.82 0.29 8.04
N ILE A 98 -1.29 1.49 8.27
CA ILE A 98 0.13 1.79 8.14
C ILE A 98 0.63 2.55 9.37
N ASP A 99 1.81 2.19 9.85
CA ASP A 99 2.52 2.97 10.86
C ASP A 99 3.05 4.28 10.23
N GLY A 100 2.77 5.39 10.90
CA GLY A 100 3.08 6.72 10.40
C GLY A 100 4.57 6.96 10.21
N ARG A 101 5.41 6.48 11.15
CA ARG A 101 6.86 6.72 11.12
C ARG A 101 7.57 5.76 10.19
N SER A 102 7.47 4.46 10.47
CA SER A 102 8.20 3.39 9.77
C SER A 102 7.68 3.13 8.36
N ARG A 103 6.44 3.52 8.04
CA ARG A 103 5.73 3.13 6.81
C ARG A 103 5.46 1.63 6.70
N ARG A 104 5.65 0.87 7.78
CA ARG A 104 5.29 -0.53 7.82
C ARG A 104 3.78 -0.65 7.67
N ILE A 105 3.35 -1.55 6.79
CA ILE A 105 1.97 -1.98 6.72
C ILE A 105 1.71 -2.88 7.92
N MET A 106 0.73 -2.48 8.73
CA MET A 106 0.34 -3.21 9.93
C MET A 106 -0.60 -4.36 9.57
N TRP A 107 -1.58 -4.08 8.69
CA TRP A 107 -2.40 -5.10 8.04
C TRP A 107 -2.88 -4.62 6.66
N LEU A 108 -3.20 -5.58 5.79
CA LEU A 108 -3.89 -5.38 4.51
C LEU A 108 -4.80 -6.58 4.26
N ASN A 109 -6.09 -6.40 4.45
CA ASN A 109 -7.06 -7.48 4.37
C ASN A 109 -8.13 -7.16 3.33
N VAL A 110 -8.42 -8.12 2.46
CA VAL A 110 -9.60 -8.06 1.58
C VAL A 110 -10.83 -8.31 2.43
N THR A 111 -11.85 -7.48 2.27
CA THR A 111 -13.11 -7.60 3.02
C THR A 111 -14.28 -7.85 2.09
N LYS A 112 -15.32 -8.53 2.58
CA LYS A 112 -16.60 -8.67 1.85
C LYS A 112 -17.44 -7.38 1.95
N SER A 113 -17.28 -6.64 3.04
CA SER A 113 -17.92 -5.35 3.29
C SER A 113 -16.96 -4.44 4.04
N SER A 114 -16.94 -3.16 3.65
CA SER A 114 -16.17 -2.09 4.30
C SER A 114 -16.88 -1.50 5.53
N ASN A 115 -18.10 -1.95 5.85
CA ASN A 115 -18.98 -1.23 6.76
C ASN A 115 -19.24 -1.97 8.08
N ASN A 116 -18.67 -3.16 8.27
CA ASN A 116 -18.86 -3.93 9.51
C ASN A 116 -17.77 -3.53 10.54
N PRO A 117 -18.15 -2.90 11.66
CA PRO A 117 -17.19 -2.44 12.67
C PRO A 117 -16.46 -3.58 13.38
N ASP A 118 -17.08 -4.75 13.53
CA ASP A 118 -16.47 -5.90 14.23
C ASP A 118 -15.32 -6.48 13.43
N VAL A 119 -15.43 -6.46 12.09
CA VAL A 119 -14.36 -6.91 11.19
C VAL A 119 -13.14 -6.01 11.31
N ILE A 120 -13.34 -4.70 11.34
CA ILE A 120 -12.25 -3.72 11.48
C ILE A 120 -11.61 -3.81 12.86
N ALA A 121 -12.44 -3.92 13.91
CA ALA A 121 -11.98 -4.11 15.26
C ALA A 121 -11.16 -5.40 15.42
N LYS A 122 -11.58 -6.50 14.78
CA LYS A 122 -10.81 -7.74 14.74
C LYS A 122 -9.42 -7.53 14.12
N PHE A 123 -9.32 -6.89 12.96
CA PHE A 123 -8.01 -6.64 12.34
C PHE A 123 -7.08 -5.84 13.24
N TYR A 124 -7.62 -4.86 13.95
CA TYR A 124 -6.86 -4.08 14.91
C TYR A 124 -6.40 -4.93 16.09
N LEU A 125 -7.31 -5.72 16.69
CA LEU A 125 -6.99 -6.57 17.84
C LEU A 125 -5.96 -7.64 17.48
N ASP A 126 -6.15 -8.34 16.35
CA ASP A 126 -5.20 -9.34 15.82
C ASP A 126 -3.81 -8.71 15.68
N CYS A 127 -3.72 -7.49 15.11
CA CYS A 127 -2.47 -6.77 14.96
C CYS A 127 -1.82 -6.38 16.30
N VAL A 128 -2.61 -5.93 17.27
CA VAL A 128 -2.11 -5.61 18.62
C VAL A 128 -1.55 -6.85 19.31
N MET A 129 -2.20 -8.00 19.16
CA MET A 129 -1.74 -9.28 19.71
C MET A 129 -0.45 -9.74 19.02
N ASP A 130 -0.40 -9.71 17.69
CA ASP A 130 0.77 -10.14 16.90
C ASP A 130 2.03 -9.31 17.21
N PHE A 131 1.87 -8.01 17.43
CA PHE A 131 2.97 -7.10 17.78
C PHE A 131 3.20 -6.97 19.28
N ASN A 132 2.37 -7.63 20.10
CA ASN A 132 2.36 -7.52 21.56
C ASN A 132 2.39 -6.04 22.03
N GLY A 133 1.62 -5.17 21.34
CA GLY A 133 1.64 -3.74 21.56
C GLY A 133 0.68 -2.95 20.67
N CYS A 134 0.16 -1.84 21.20
CA CYS A 134 -0.74 -0.92 20.52
C CYS A 134 -0.07 0.44 20.24
N PRO A 135 -0.57 1.24 19.28
CA PRO A 135 0.01 2.55 19.02
C PRO A 135 -0.29 3.53 20.16
N GLU A 136 0.50 4.59 20.31
CA GLU A 136 0.14 5.70 21.20
C GLU A 136 -1.15 6.37 20.73
N LYS A 137 -1.29 6.53 19.41
CA LYS A 137 -2.46 7.14 18.78
C LYS A 137 -2.94 6.35 17.58
N LEU A 138 -4.25 6.18 17.49
CA LEU A 138 -4.91 5.64 16.31
C LEU A 138 -5.61 6.77 15.56
N ARG A 139 -5.45 6.81 14.25
CA ARG A 139 -6.09 7.79 13.39
C ARG A 139 -6.87 7.13 12.26
N THR A 140 -8.11 7.56 12.10
CA THR A 140 -9.01 7.11 11.04
C THR A 140 -9.71 8.31 10.42
N ASP A 141 -10.48 8.05 9.35
CA ASP A 141 -11.49 8.98 8.88
C ASP A 141 -12.75 8.94 9.76
N CYS A 142 -13.70 9.84 9.49
CA CYS A 142 -14.97 9.94 10.22
C CYS A 142 -15.97 8.83 9.81
N GLY A 143 -15.51 7.60 9.66
CA GLY A 143 -16.32 6.43 9.35
C GLY A 143 -16.97 5.81 10.59
N THR A 144 -18.25 5.45 10.47
CA THR A 144 -19.01 4.77 11.54
C THR A 144 -18.48 3.37 11.86
N GLU A 145 -17.79 2.76 10.91
CA GLU A 145 -17.17 1.45 10.96
C GLU A 145 -15.96 1.41 11.91
N ASN A 146 -15.38 2.57 12.25
CA ASN A 146 -14.21 2.65 13.11
C ASN A 146 -14.54 2.72 14.61
N ARG A 147 -15.82 2.81 14.99
CA ARG A 147 -16.25 3.11 16.37
C ARG A 147 -15.79 2.09 17.41
N VAL A 148 -15.89 0.79 17.10
CA VAL A 148 -15.46 -0.28 18.02
C VAL A 148 -13.95 -0.25 18.21
N MET A 149 -13.21 -0.11 17.11
CA MET A 149 -11.75 0.02 17.13
C MET A 149 -11.30 1.28 17.91
N ALA A 150 -12.04 2.39 17.79
CA ALA A 150 -11.79 3.61 18.56
C ALA A 150 -11.90 3.37 20.07
N ALA A 151 -12.98 2.70 20.50
CA ALA A 151 -13.19 2.35 21.90
C ALA A 151 -12.08 1.43 22.43
N MET A 152 -11.67 0.42 21.65
CA MET A 152 -10.55 -0.46 21.99
C MET A 152 -9.24 0.32 22.20
N GLN A 153 -8.89 1.23 21.28
CA GLN A 153 -7.68 2.06 21.41
C GLN A 153 -7.68 2.89 22.69
N CYS A 154 -8.79 3.60 22.96
CA CYS A 154 -8.88 4.44 24.16
C CYS A 154 -8.78 3.60 25.43
N THR A 155 -9.38 2.41 25.44
CA THR A 155 -9.32 1.48 26.58
C THR A 155 -7.92 0.93 26.79
N LEU A 156 -7.24 0.48 25.74
CA LEU A 156 -5.88 -0.07 25.82
C LEU A 156 -4.84 0.95 26.29
N ARG A 157 -5.08 2.24 26.04
CA ARG A 157 -4.18 3.33 26.44
C ARG A 157 -4.60 4.03 27.72
N ASP A 158 -5.79 3.72 28.24
CA ASP A 158 -6.45 4.47 29.31
C ASP A 158 -6.47 5.99 29.03
N ASP A 159 -6.72 6.36 27.77
CA ASP A 159 -6.67 7.74 27.30
C ASP A 159 -7.65 7.96 26.13
N ILE A 160 -8.67 8.80 26.35
CA ILE A 160 -9.63 9.18 25.31
C ILE A 160 -9.00 9.96 24.14
N GLN A 161 -7.85 10.59 24.35
CA GLN A 161 -7.07 11.31 23.33
C GLN A 161 -6.17 10.39 22.51
N ALA A 162 -6.14 9.10 22.83
CA ALA A 162 -5.44 8.08 22.07
C ALA A 162 -6.10 7.80 20.71
N TYR A 163 -7.35 8.22 20.51
CA TYR A 163 -8.02 8.12 19.21
C TYR A 163 -8.23 9.50 18.58
N LYS A 164 -7.97 9.62 17.28
CA LYS A 164 -8.14 10.86 16.52
C LYS A 164 -8.91 10.65 15.23
N TYR A 165 -10.03 11.33 15.09
CA TYR A 165 -10.64 11.56 13.79
C TYR A 165 -9.79 12.53 12.97
N GLY A 166 -9.67 12.26 11.68
CA GLY A 166 -9.03 13.15 10.72
C GLY A 166 -9.79 13.15 9.40
N THR A 167 -9.70 14.24 8.65
CA THR A 167 -10.17 14.26 7.27
C THR A 167 -9.29 13.34 6.41
N SER A 168 -9.77 12.86 5.26
CA SER A 168 -8.95 12.05 4.34
C SER A 168 -7.58 12.68 4.01
N PRO A 169 -7.46 14.02 3.79
CA PRO A 169 -6.15 14.68 3.63
C PRO A 169 -5.21 14.54 4.84
N ALA A 170 -5.75 14.38 6.06
CA ALA A 170 -4.97 14.17 7.28
C ALA A 170 -4.48 12.72 7.43
N ASN A 171 -5.14 11.74 6.77
CA ASN A 171 -4.72 10.34 6.65
C ASN A 171 -3.68 10.09 5.55
N GLN A 172 -2.82 11.09 5.34
CA GLN A 172 -1.83 11.16 4.27
C GLN A 172 -0.92 9.93 4.15
N ARG A 173 -0.66 9.21 5.26
CA ARG A 173 0.25 8.07 5.26
C ARG A 173 -0.34 6.88 4.52
N ILE A 174 -1.58 6.52 4.85
CA ILE A 174 -2.26 5.40 4.19
C ILE A 174 -2.82 5.81 2.83
N GLU A 175 -3.35 7.03 2.69
CA GLU A 175 -3.78 7.57 1.39
C GLU A 175 -2.63 7.65 0.39
N GLY A 176 -1.45 8.04 0.86
CA GLY A 176 -0.23 7.99 0.05
C GLY A 176 0.15 6.57 -0.38
N TRP A 177 -0.13 5.57 0.46
CA TRP A 177 0.07 4.17 0.12
C TRP A 177 -0.97 3.68 -0.88
N TRP A 178 -2.26 4.04 -0.72
CA TRP A 178 -3.30 3.75 -1.72
C TRP A 178 -3.03 4.40 -3.07
N ALA A 179 -2.51 5.63 -3.10
CA ALA A 179 -2.07 6.29 -4.32
C ALA A 179 -0.85 5.59 -4.96
N PHE A 180 0.03 4.99 -4.16
CA PHE A 180 1.10 4.14 -4.66
C PHE A 180 0.53 2.83 -5.25
N TYR A 181 -0.35 2.15 -4.53
CA TYR A 181 -1.00 0.91 -4.96
C TYR A 181 -1.80 1.10 -6.25
N ARG A 182 -2.56 2.19 -6.35
CA ARG A 182 -3.30 2.58 -7.56
C ARG A 182 -2.39 2.70 -8.77
N ARG A 183 -1.34 3.51 -8.64
CA ARG A 183 -0.43 3.78 -9.76
C ARG A 183 0.39 2.57 -10.20
N ASN A 184 0.65 1.62 -9.31
CA ASN A 184 1.57 0.51 -9.60
C ASN A 184 0.87 -0.82 -9.85
N ARG A 185 -0.38 -1.01 -9.43
CA ARG A 185 -1.06 -2.31 -9.51
C ARG A 185 -2.55 -2.18 -9.82
N SER A 186 -3.32 -1.42 -9.03
CA SER A 186 -4.79 -1.50 -9.13
C SER A 186 -5.43 -0.79 -10.30
N SER A 187 -4.70 0.07 -11.04
CA SER A 187 -5.16 0.53 -12.37
C SER A 187 -5.49 -0.65 -13.27
N TRP A 188 -4.54 -1.55 -13.46
CA TRP A 188 -4.74 -2.74 -14.29
C TRP A 188 -5.97 -3.56 -13.90
N TRP A 189 -6.16 -3.83 -12.60
CA TRP A 189 -7.32 -4.61 -12.13
C TRP A 189 -8.66 -3.93 -12.44
N MET A 190 -8.71 -2.60 -12.43
CA MET A 190 -9.94 -1.88 -12.75
C MET A 190 -10.18 -1.73 -14.26
N ASP A 191 -9.12 -1.84 -15.07
CA ASP A 191 -9.21 -1.84 -16.52
C ASP A 191 -9.49 -3.27 -17.06
N PHE A 192 -9.10 -4.29 -16.29
CA PHE A 192 -9.28 -5.71 -16.63
C PHE A 192 -10.69 -6.23 -16.35
N PHE A 193 -11.29 -5.83 -15.22
CA PHE A 193 -12.66 -6.19 -14.84
C PHE A 193 -13.66 -5.13 -15.28
#